data_AF-A0A183EJL1-F1
#
_entry.id   AF-A0A183EJL1-F1
#
_cell.length_a   1.000
_cell.length_b   1.000
_cell.length_c   1.000
_cell.angle_alpha   90.00
_cell.angle_beta   90.00
_cell.angle_gamma   90.00
#
_symmetry.space_group_name_H-M   'P 1'
#
loop_
_entity.id
_entity.type
_entity.pdbx_description
1 polymer ?
#
loop_
_entity_poly.entity_id
_entity_poly.type
_entity_poly.pdbx_seq_one_letter_code
_entity_poly.pdbx_strand_id
1 'polypeptide(L)'
;LCIEMDCDDVSEFEEDGQTCYELICARNKLASVTNALTERGFNIRSSALGLRATQPVEITEDDSAKVRQLYEMLRESDNITQVYDNIRPDFISLRPVKLKVTTTA
;
A
#
# COMPACT_ATOMS: atom_id res chain seq x y z
N LEU A 1 4.90 18.29 9.01
CA LEU A 1 5.78 17.26 8.39
C LEU A 1 5.40 16.87 6.96
N CYS A 2 4.23 16.28 6.69
CA CYS A 2 3.84 15.88 5.32
C CYS A 2 4.00 17.01 4.29
N ILE A 3 3.47 18.20 4.62
CA ILE A 3 3.62 19.42 3.81
C ILE A 3 5.08 19.87 3.71
N GLU A 4 5.84 19.86 4.81
CA GLU A 4 7.26 20.28 4.83
C GLU A 4 8.16 19.40 3.95
N MET A 5 7.79 18.13 3.82
CA MET A 5 8.53 17.13 3.02
C MET A 5 8.00 17.02 1.60
N ASP A 6 7.02 17.86 1.24
CA ASP A 6 6.38 17.89 -0.08
C ASP A 6 5.84 16.49 -0.48
N CYS A 7 5.19 15.86 0.49
CA CYS A 7 4.40 14.64 0.34
C CYS A 7 2.98 14.99 -0.11
N ASP A 8 2.41 14.14 -0.97
CA ASP A 8 1.12 14.35 -1.61
C ASP A 8 -0.05 14.08 -0.64
N ASP A 9 0.11 13.11 0.27
CA ASP A 9 -0.96 12.69 1.17
C ASP A 9 -0.40 12.00 2.42
N VAL A 10 -1.21 11.95 3.47
CA VAL A 10 -0.94 11.21 4.70
C VAL A 10 -2.21 10.55 5.21
N SER A 11 -2.13 9.28 5.57
CA SER A 11 -3.23 8.51 6.14
C SER A 11 -2.82 7.88 7.47
N GLU A 12 -3.69 7.95 8.47
CA GLU A 12 -3.52 7.33 9.77
C GLU A 12 -4.23 5.96 9.78
N PHE A 13 -3.62 4.96 10.40
CA PHE A 13 -4.21 3.64 10.59
C PHE A 13 -3.66 2.94 11.82
N GLU A 14 -4.39 1.95 12.33
CA GLU A 14 -3.94 1.11 13.44
C GLU A 14 -3.29 -0.19 12.94
N GLU A 15 -2.11 -0.51 13.47
CA GLU A 15 -1.39 -1.75 13.18
C GLU A 15 -0.71 -2.27 14.45
N ASP A 16 -1.00 -3.52 14.83
CA ASP A 16 -0.50 -4.16 16.05
C ASP A 16 -0.77 -3.36 17.34
N GLY A 17 -1.91 -2.65 17.39
CA GLY A 17 -2.29 -1.78 18.51
C GLY A 17 -1.45 -0.50 18.61
N GLN A 18 -0.78 -0.12 17.52
CA GLN A 18 -0.05 1.13 17.40
C GLN A 18 -0.60 1.97 16.26
N THR A 19 -0.78 3.25 16.53
CA THR A 19 -1.08 4.25 15.51
C THR A 19 0.12 4.40 14.57
N CYS A 20 -0.13 4.15 13.29
CA CYS A 20 0.83 4.23 12.21
C CYS A 20 0.37 5.27 11.17
N TYR A 21 1.34 5.77 10.39
CA TYR A 21 1.08 6.75 9.34
C TYR A 21 1.64 6.24 8.01
N GLU A 22 0.82 6.26 6.97
CA GLU A 22 1.23 6.09 5.58
C GLU A 22 1.45 7.48 4.99
N LEU A 23 2.66 7.75 4.48
CA LEU A 23 2.96 8.97 3.75
C LEU A 23 3.11 8.65 2.26
N ILE A 24 2.53 9.50 1.43
CA ILE A 24 2.55 9.35 -0.02
C ILE A 24 3.36 10.49 -0.61
N CYS A 25 4.23 10.17 -1.55
CA CYS A 25 5.00 11.17 -2.26
C CYS A 25 5.25 10.75 -3.71
N ALA A 26 5.62 11.73 -4.54
CA ALA A 26 6.07 11.48 -5.89
C ALA A 26 7.21 10.43 -5.92
N ARG A 27 7.17 9.55 -6.94
CA ARG A 27 8.12 8.43 -7.11
C ARG A 27 9.59 8.81 -6.92
N ASN A 28 9.99 9.97 -7.43
CA ASN A 28 11.37 10.45 -7.37
C ASN A 28 11.80 10.97 -5.98
N LYS A 29 10.86 11.15 -5.04
CA LYS A 29 11.12 11.63 -3.67
C LYS A 29 11.20 10.52 -2.63
N LEU A 30 10.86 9.27 -2.97
CA LEU A 30 10.79 8.18 -1.99
C LEU A 30 12.07 8.05 -1.16
N ALA A 31 13.24 8.09 -1.81
CA ALA A 31 14.53 7.98 -1.12
C ALA A 31 14.80 9.18 -0.20
N SER A 32 14.58 10.41 -0.66
CA SER A 32 14.83 11.61 0.15
C SER A 32 13.87 11.71 1.33
N VAL A 33 12.59 11.36 1.13
CA VAL A 33 11.59 11.35 2.19
C VAL A 33 11.92 10.30 3.24
N THR A 34 12.26 9.08 2.82
CA THR A 34 12.64 8.00 3.74
C THR A 34 13.85 8.41 4.60
N ASN A 35 14.91 8.93 3.97
CA ASN A 35 16.12 9.34 4.69
C ASN A 35 15.82 10.46 5.69
N ALA A 36 15.08 11.50 5.28
CA ALA A 36 14.76 12.63 6.14
C ALA A 36 13.82 12.26 7.31
N LEU A 37 12.97 11.23 7.16
CA LEU A 37 12.19 10.69 8.28
C LEU A 37 13.09 9.89 9.24
N THR A 38 13.98 9.05 8.72
CA THR A 38 14.93 8.29 9.53
C THR A 38 15.87 9.21 10.32
N GLU A 39 16.40 10.27 9.70
CA GLU A 39 17.24 11.29 10.36
C GLU A 39 16.52 12.02 11.49
N ARG A 40 15.20 12.16 11.38
CA ARG A 40 14.33 12.75 12.42
C ARG A 40 13.91 11.75 13.49
N GLY A 41 14.37 10.50 13.42
CA GLY A 41 14.12 9.47 14.42
C GLY A 41 12.80 8.71 14.25
N PHE A 42 12.12 8.83 13.10
CA PHE A 42 10.94 8.02 12.82
C PHE A 42 11.33 6.57 12.52
N ASN A 43 10.57 5.62 13.08
CA ASN A 43 10.71 4.21 12.76
C ASN A 43 9.94 3.89 11.46
N ILE A 44 10.67 3.71 10.36
CA ILE A 44 10.09 3.35 9.06
C ILE A 44 9.82 1.85 9.02
N ARG A 45 8.55 1.47 9.15
CA ARG A 45 8.11 0.07 9.04
C ARG A 45 8.29 -0.48 7.62
N SER A 46 7.99 0.32 6.60
CA SER A 46 8.16 -0.03 5.19
C SER A 46 8.23 1.23 4.32
N SER A 47 9.03 1.17 3.25
CA SER A 47 8.98 2.13 2.15
C SER A 47 9.05 1.35 0.83
N ALA A 48 8.19 1.69 -0.12
CA ALA A 48 8.11 0.99 -1.40
C ALA A 48 7.50 1.87 -2.48
N LEU A 49 7.83 1.57 -3.73
CA LEU A 49 7.11 2.11 -4.87
C LEU A 49 5.80 1.34 -5.06
N GLY A 50 4.71 2.05 -5.27
CA GLY A 50 3.39 1.49 -5.54
C GLY A 50 2.66 2.29 -6.62
N LEU A 51 1.63 1.68 -7.20
CA LEU A 51 0.64 2.39 -8.00
C LEU A 51 -0.54 2.74 -7.09
N ARG A 52 -1.02 3.98 -7.18
CA ARG A 52 -2.21 4.43 -6.46
C ARG A 52 -3.26 4.89 -7.47
N ALA A 53 -4.48 4.44 -7.28
CA ALA A 53 -5.60 4.87 -8.10
C ALA A 53 -5.88 6.35 -7.87
N THR A 54 -5.97 7.13 -8.95
CA THR A 54 -6.36 8.55 -8.91
C THR A 54 -7.85 8.73 -8.67
N GLN A 55 -8.66 7.74 -9.04
CA GLN A 55 -10.10 7.72 -8.89
C GLN A 55 -10.54 6.38 -8.29
N PRO A 56 -10.52 6.26 -6.96
CA PRO A 56 -11.02 5.08 -6.28
C PRO A 56 -12.54 4.92 -6.48
N VAL A 57 -13.01 3.68 -6.62
CA VAL A 57 -14.42 3.33 -6.77
C VAL A 57 -14.93 2.62 -5.52
N GLU A 58 -16.14 2.99 -5.10
CA GLU A 58 -16.90 2.25 -4.11
C GLU A 58 -17.60 1.07 -4.78
N ILE A 59 -17.69 -0.05 -4.07
CA ILE A 59 -18.36 -1.25 -4.55
C ILE A 59 -19.43 -1.68 -3.55
N THR A 60 -20.42 -2.40 -4.04
CA THR A 60 -21.46 -2.99 -3.19
C THR A 60 -20.91 -4.17 -2.39
N GLU A 61 -21.63 -4.60 -1.35
CA GLU A 61 -21.27 -5.81 -0.60
C GLU A 61 -21.29 -7.07 -1.50
N ASP A 62 -22.28 -7.20 -2.38
CA ASP A 62 -22.38 -8.30 -3.34
C ASP A 62 -21.18 -8.34 -4.29
N ASP A 63 -20.74 -7.19 -4.78
CA ASP A 63 -19.57 -7.11 -5.64
C ASP A 63 -18.28 -7.33 -4.85
N SER A 64 -18.22 -6.91 -3.59
CA SER A 64 -17.07 -7.19 -2.71
C SER A 64 -16.81 -8.69 -2.56
N ALA A 65 -17.87 -9.52 -2.48
CA ALA A 65 -17.72 -10.97 -2.39
C ALA A 65 -17.11 -11.56 -3.68
N LYS A 66 -17.58 -11.12 -4.85
CA LYS A 66 -17.05 -11.54 -6.15
C LYS A 66 -15.60 -11.12 -6.34
N VAL A 67 -15.27 -9.90 -5.93
CA VAL A 67 -13.91 -9.37 -6.03
C VAL A 67 -12.96 -10.13 -5.09
N ARG A 68 -13.37 -10.48 -3.87
CA ARG A 68 -12.56 -11.34 -2.98
C ARG A 68 -12.25 -12.68 -3.64
N GLN A 69 -13.26 -13.33 -4.22
CA GLN A 69 -13.08 -14.59 -4.95
C GLN A 69 -12.11 -14.42 -6.13
N LEU A 70 -12.20 -13.31 -6.87
CA LEU A 70 -11.25 -12.99 -7.94
C LEU A 70 -9.81 -12.91 -7.40
N TYR A 71 -9.60 -12.19 -6.29
CA TYR A 71 -8.26 -12.07 -5.71
C TYR A 71 -7.71 -13.40 -5.18
N GLU A 72 -8.55 -14.28 -4.65
CA GLU A 72 -8.15 -15.64 -4.26
C GLU A 72 -7.66 -16.42 -5.48
N MET A 73 -8.42 -16.44 -6.57
CA MET A 73 -8.03 -17.11 -7.81
C MET A 73 -6.74 -16.53 -8.40
N LEU A 74 -6.56 -15.20 -8.37
CA LEU A 74 -5.34 -14.57 -8.87
C LEU A 74 -4.11 -14.91 -8.01
N ARG A 75 -4.29 -15.09 -6.70
CA ARG A 75 -3.21 -15.48 -5.76
C ARG A 75 -2.75 -16.93 -5.93
N GLU A 76 -3.63 -17.80 -6.39
CA GLU A 76 -3.29 -19.21 -6.69
C GLU A 76 -2.39 -19.36 -7.91
N SER A 77 -2.24 -18.30 -8.73
CA SER A 77 -1.37 -18.33 -9.89
C SER A 77 0.06 -17.91 -9.56
N ASP A 78 1.00 -18.86 -9.66
CA ASP A 78 2.44 -18.60 -9.47
C ASP A 78 3.03 -17.58 -10.47
N ASN A 79 2.35 -17.33 -11.58
CA ASN A 79 2.78 -16.39 -12.61
C ASN A 79 2.36 -14.94 -12.33
N ILE A 80 1.50 -14.72 -11.35
CA ILE A 80 0.98 -13.40 -11.01
C ILE A 80 1.80 -12.84 -9.85
N THR A 81 2.57 -11.79 -10.14
CA THR A 81 3.45 -11.16 -9.15
C THR A 81 2.80 -9.97 -8.46
N GLN A 82 1.89 -9.26 -9.14
CA GLN A 82 1.24 -8.04 -8.64
C GLN A 82 -0.16 -7.92 -9.23
N VAL A 83 -1.11 -7.48 -8.40
CA VAL A 83 -2.47 -7.13 -8.79
C VAL A 83 -2.73 -5.70 -8.36
N TYR A 84 -3.26 -4.90 -9.27
CA TYR A 84 -3.64 -3.52 -9.03
C TYR A 84 -5.11 -3.33 -9.35
N ASP A 85 -5.79 -2.57 -8.51
CA ASP A 85 -7.18 -2.17 -8.70
C ASP A 85 -7.35 -0.72 -8.24
N ASN A 86 -8.54 -0.19 -8.45
CA ASN A 86 -8.94 1.12 -7.96
C ASN A 86 -10.10 1.04 -6.98
N ILE A 87 -10.31 -0.06 -6.29
CA ILE A 87 -11.38 -0.17 -5.29
C ILE A 87 -10.94 0.60 -4.04
N ARG A 88 -11.86 1.34 -3.41
CA ARG A 88 -11.52 2.11 -2.21
C ARG A 88 -11.01 1.15 -1.11
N PRO A 89 -9.86 1.44 -0.45
CA PRO A 89 -9.19 0.51 0.46
C PRO A 89 -10.04 -0.03 1.62
N ASP A 90 -11.00 0.76 2.10
CA ASP A 90 -11.87 0.42 3.24
C ASP A 90 -12.84 -0.74 2.95
N PHE A 91 -13.04 -1.09 1.68
CA PHE A 91 -14.02 -2.11 1.27
C PHE A 91 -13.42 -3.53 1.23
N ILE A 92 -12.11 -3.64 1.00
CA ILE A 92 -11.44 -4.93 0.88
C ILE A 92 -10.07 -4.84 1.55
N SER A 93 -9.96 -5.37 2.77
CA SER A 93 -8.70 -5.52 3.51
C SER A 93 -7.81 -6.63 2.92
N LEU A 94 -7.40 -6.47 1.68
CA LEU A 94 -6.32 -7.28 1.12
C LEU A 94 -5.07 -6.41 1.13
N ARG A 95 -4.42 -6.36 2.30
CA ARG A 95 -3.06 -5.83 2.33
C ARG A 95 -2.26 -6.57 1.26
N PRO A 96 -1.51 -5.88 0.40
CA PRO A 96 -0.56 -6.55 -0.47
C PRO A 96 0.44 -7.26 0.43
N VAL A 97 0.25 -8.56 0.63
CA VAL A 97 1.28 -9.41 1.20
C VAL A 97 2.40 -9.35 0.19
N LYS A 98 3.58 -8.86 0.61
CA LYS A 98 4.80 -9.00 -0.20
C LYS A 98 4.92 -10.48 -0.53
N LEU A 99 4.58 -10.86 -1.77
CA LEU A 99 4.80 -12.21 -2.25
C LEU A 99 6.28 -12.50 -2.05
N LYS A 100 6.57 -13.62 -1.39
CA LYS A 100 7.94 -14.01 -1.03
C LYS A 100 8.83 -13.82 -2.26
N VAL A 101 9.81 -12.94 -2.15
CA VAL A 101 10.87 -12.85 -3.15
C VAL A 101 11.62 -14.17 -3.05
N THR A 102 11.39 -15.06 -4.00
CA THR A 102 12.18 -16.27 -4.15
C THR A 102 13.55 -15.84 -4.64
N THR A 103 14.46 -15.55 -3.71
CA THR A 103 15.89 -15.40 -4.01
C THR A 103 16.38 -16.75 -4.50
N THR A 104 16.48 -16.91 -5.81
CA THR A 104 17.21 -18.01 -6.41
C THR A 104 18.70 -17.64 -6.35
N ALA A 105 19.46 -18.49 -5.66
CA ALA A 105 20.90 -18.43 -5.52
C ALA A 105 21.62 -18.83 -6.81
#